data_AF-A0ABD8AJV1-F1
#
_entry.id   AF-A0ABD8AJV1-F1
#
_cell.length_a   1.000
_cell.length_b   1.000
_cell.length_c   1.000
_cell.angle_alpha   90.00
_cell.angle_beta   90.00
_cell.angle_gamma   90.00
#
_symmetry.space_group_name_H-M   'P 1'
#
loop_
_entity.id
_entity.type
_entity.pdbx_description
1 polymer ?
#
loop_
_entity_poly.entity_id
_entity_poly.type
_entity_poly.pdbx_seq_one_letter_code
_entity_poly.pdbx_strand_id
1 'polypeptide(L)'
;MWLAQVGKEGIDEIIDPELIIDRALETYLKKGYTREWINQRLQAIQVRKELTDTWQDHSKKQGKECAILTNEITKAWLGMTIREYKDYKGLKKENLRDNIITTELILNMLAEAVTKDITNAINHLGLEENKKSI
;
A
#
# COMPACT_ATOMS: atom_id res chain seq x y z
N MET A 1 34.48 1.54 7.07
CA MET A 1 34.33 0.47 6.07
C MET A 1 32.86 0.17 5.73
N TRP A 2 31.92 0.31 6.67
CA TRP A 2 30.48 0.08 6.44
C TRP A 2 29.85 0.91 5.30
N LEU A 3 30.10 2.22 5.23
CA LEU A 3 29.55 3.10 4.17
C LEU A 3 29.98 2.69 2.76
N ALA A 4 31.22 2.20 2.60
CA ALA A 4 31.72 1.74 1.29
C ALA A 4 31.03 0.44 0.85
N GLN A 5 30.68 -0.42 1.79
CA GLN A 5 29.96 -1.66 1.53
C GLN A 5 28.50 -1.39 1.15
N VAL A 6 27.79 -0.54 1.91
CA VAL A 6 26.41 -0.13 1.60
C VAL A 6 26.35 0.61 0.25
N GLY A 7 27.36 1.45 -0.04
CA GLY A 7 27.47 2.12 -1.34
C GLY A 7 27.66 1.17 -2.51
N LYS A 8 28.44 0.09 -2.32
CA LYS A 8 28.60 -0.96 -3.33
C LYS A 8 27.30 -1.73 -3.54
N GLU A 9 26.66 -2.18 -2.46
CA GLU A 9 25.36 -2.89 -2.52
C GLU A 9 24.31 -2.06 -3.26
N GLY A 10 24.27 -0.74 -3.03
CA GLY A 10 23.38 0.16 -3.78
C GLY A 10 23.71 0.28 -5.27
N ILE A 11 24.98 0.24 -5.67
CA ILE A 11 25.38 0.24 -7.08
C ILE A 11 24.99 -1.09 -7.74
N ASP A 12 25.27 -2.20 -7.07
CA ASP A 12 24.92 -3.55 -7.54
C ASP A 12 23.40 -3.66 -7.73
N GLU A 13 22.60 -3.11 -6.81
CA GLU A 13 21.12 -3.02 -6.90
C GLU A 13 20.60 -2.12 -8.04
N ILE A 14 21.37 -1.10 -8.45
CA ILE A 14 21.01 -0.26 -9.62
C ILE A 14 21.28 -1.02 -10.92
N ILE A 15 22.36 -1.81 -10.96
CA ILE A 15 22.75 -2.62 -12.12
C ILE A 15 21.82 -3.83 -12.26
N ASP A 16 21.48 -4.46 -11.14
CA ASP A 16 20.59 -5.62 -11.05
C ASP A 16 19.43 -5.33 -10.08
N PRO A 17 18.30 -4.80 -10.59
CA PRO A 17 17.12 -4.53 -9.79
C PRO A 17 16.49 -5.76 -9.12
N GLU A 18 16.77 -6.98 -9.58
CA GLU A 18 16.26 -8.21 -8.94
C GLU A 18 16.81 -8.37 -7.52
N LEU A 19 18.04 -7.90 -7.27
CA LEU A 19 18.66 -7.88 -5.93
C LEU A 19 17.83 -7.09 -4.91
N ILE A 20 17.14 -6.03 -5.35
CA ILE A 20 16.25 -5.24 -4.48
C ILE A 20 15.05 -6.07 -4.04
N ILE A 21 14.48 -6.85 -4.96
CA ILE A 21 13.33 -7.72 -4.68
C ILE A 21 13.75 -8.85 -3.75
N ASP A 22 14.88 -9.49 -4.01
CA ASP A 22 15.42 -10.55 -3.16
C ASP A 22 15.71 -10.05 -1.74
N ARG A 23 16.32 -8.86 -1.60
CA ARG A 23 16.55 -8.24 -0.29
C ARG A 23 15.24 -7.93 0.43
N ALA A 24 14.22 -7.47 -0.29
CA ALA A 24 12.90 -7.22 0.28
C ALA A 24 12.27 -8.52 0.80
N LEU A 25 12.30 -9.59 0.02
CA LEU A 25 11.83 -10.92 0.41
C LEU A 25 12.59 -11.45 1.63
N GLU A 26 13.93 -11.36 1.62
CA GLU A 26 14.78 -11.81 2.72
C GLU A 26 14.48 -11.03 4.02
N THR A 27 14.20 -9.73 3.91
CA THR A 27 13.82 -8.89 5.06
C THR A 27 12.53 -9.39 5.71
N TYR A 28 11.52 -9.76 4.94
CA TYR A 28 10.29 -10.34 5.48
C TYR A 28 10.49 -11.74 6.05
N LEU A 29 11.31 -12.58 5.39
CA LEU A 29 11.64 -13.92 5.89
C LEU A 29 12.38 -13.86 7.23
N LYS A 30 13.32 -12.92 7.40
CA LYS A 30 14.03 -12.68 8.66
C LYS A 30 13.10 -12.26 9.81
N LYS A 31 11.92 -11.71 9.50
CA LYS A 31 10.86 -11.41 10.49
C LYS A 31 9.96 -12.62 10.82
N GLY A 32 10.20 -13.78 10.20
CA GLY A 32 9.46 -15.02 10.47
C GLY A 32 8.18 -15.19 9.65
N TYR A 33 7.94 -14.35 8.64
CA TYR A 33 6.77 -14.49 7.78
C TYR A 33 6.93 -15.61 6.75
N THR A 34 5.83 -16.30 6.44
CA THR A 34 5.83 -17.34 5.40
C THR A 34 5.88 -16.71 4.00
N ARG A 35 6.43 -17.43 3.02
CA ARG A 35 6.45 -16.97 1.61
C ARG A 35 5.04 -16.63 1.09
N GLU A 36 4.05 -17.44 1.46
CA GLU A 36 2.65 -17.21 1.10
C GLU A 36 2.13 -15.87 1.65
N TRP A 37 2.38 -15.61 2.93
CA TRP A 37 2.00 -14.34 3.56
C TRP A 37 2.68 -13.15 2.86
N ILE A 38 3.96 -13.28 2.53
CA ILE A 38 4.73 -12.23 1.84
C ILE A 38 4.14 -11.95 0.47
N ASN A 39 3.83 -12.99 -0.32
CA ASN A 39 3.23 -12.87 -1.64
C ASN A 39 1.88 -12.13 -1.57
N GLN A 40 1.03 -12.46 -0.60
CA GLN A 40 -0.24 -11.76 -0.38
C GLN A 40 -0.05 -10.28 -0.08
N ARG A 41 0.96 -9.92 0.73
CA ARG A 41 1.28 -8.50 1.01
C ARG A 41 1.82 -7.77 -0.20
N LEU A 42 2.67 -8.41 -1.00
CA LEU A 42 3.19 -7.83 -2.23
C LEU A 42 2.05 -7.55 -3.23
N GLN A 43 1.11 -8.49 -3.39
CA GLN A 43 -0.09 -8.28 -4.21
C GLN A 43 -0.94 -7.12 -3.68
N ALA A 44 -1.15 -7.03 -2.36
CA ALA A 44 -1.90 -5.93 -1.77
C ALA A 44 -1.22 -4.56 -1.94
N ILE A 45 0.13 -4.52 -1.94
CA ILE A 45 0.89 -3.31 -2.25
C ILE A 45 0.68 -2.91 -3.71
N GLN A 46 0.72 -3.89 -4.63
CA GLN A 46 0.50 -3.66 -6.05
C GLN A 46 -0.89 -3.06 -6.32
N VAL A 47 -1.95 -3.66 -5.78
CA VAL A 47 -3.33 -3.16 -5.94
C VAL A 47 -3.47 -1.71 -5.43
N ARG A 48 -2.91 -1.41 -4.25
CA ARG A 48 -2.92 -0.03 -3.72
C ARG A 48 -2.17 0.92 -4.63
N LYS A 49 -1.01 0.49 -5.15
CA LYS A 49 -0.17 1.32 -6.01
C LYS A 49 -0.93 1.70 -7.28
N GLU A 50 -1.61 0.76 -7.91
CA GLU A 50 -2.43 1.03 -9.09
C GLU A 50 -3.53 2.07 -8.84
N LEU A 51 -4.20 2.01 -7.69
CA LEU A 51 -5.17 3.02 -7.30
C LEU A 51 -4.52 4.40 -7.10
N THR A 52 -3.40 4.46 -6.36
CA THR A 52 -2.72 5.73 -6.11
C THR A 52 -2.13 6.34 -7.37
N ASP A 53 -1.63 5.52 -8.29
CA ASP A 53 -1.13 5.94 -9.59
C ASP A 53 -2.28 6.52 -10.44
N THR A 54 -3.45 5.87 -10.43
CA THR A 54 -4.67 6.38 -11.10
C THR A 54 -5.06 7.77 -10.59
N TRP A 55 -5.10 7.97 -9.27
CA TRP A 55 -5.38 9.29 -8.71
C TRP A 55 -4.31 10.32 -9.05
N GLN A 56 -3.05 9.92 -9.03
CA GLN A 56 -1.93 10.81 -9.35
C GLN A 56 -2.03 11.33 -10.79
N ASP A 57 -2.37 10.45 -11.73
CA ASP A 57 -2.57 10.80 -13.14
C ASP A 57 -3.75 11.77 -13.31
N HIS A 58 -4.79 11.63 -12.48
CA HIS A 58 -6.01 12.44 -12.55
C HIS A 58 -5.91 13.79 -11.81
N SER A 59 -5.16 13.92 -10.70
CA SER A 59 -5.21 15.11 -9.83
C SER A 59 -3.93 15.92 -9.70
N LYS A 60 -2.77 15.46 -10.21
CA LYS A 60 -1.46 16.16 -10.17
C LYS A 60 -0.99 16.69 -8.80
N LYS A 61 -1.66 16.36 -7.67
CA LYS A 61 -1.33 16.79 -6.30
C LYS A 61 -1.10 15.57 -5.41
N GLN A 62 0.12 15.42 -4.88
CA GLN A 62 0.59 14.14 -4.35
C GLN A 62 0.64 14.05 -2.80
N GLY A 63 0.40 12.83 -2.32
CA GLY A 63 0.70 12.36 -0.97
C GLY A 63 -0.44 12.54 0.03
N LYS A 64 -0.83 13.79 0.32
CA LYS A 64 -1.87 14.08 1.33
C LYS A 64 -3.25 13.64 0.88
N GLU A 65 -3.60 13.86 -0.39
CA GLU A 65 -4.90 13.46 -0.96
C GLU A 65 -5.05 11.93 -0.99
N CYS A 66 -4.02 11.19 -1.41
CA CYS A 66 -4.03 9.73 -1.37
C CYS A 66 -4.21 9.18 0.05
N ALA A 67 -3.58 9.80 1.05
CA ALA A 67 -3.75 9.40 2.44
C ALA A 67 -5.19 9.62 2.94
N ILE A 68 -5.82 10.73 2.53
CA ILE A 68 -7.23 11.02 2.84
C ILE A 68 -8.14 9.98 2.17
N LEU A 69 -7.99 9.77 0.86
CA LEU A 69 -8.83 8.84 0.11
C LEU A 69 -8.70 7.40 0.59
N THR A 70 -7.47 6.94 0.88
CA THR A 70 -7.24 5.60 1.45
C THR A 70 -7.91 5.45 2.83
N ASN A 71 -7.90 6.52 3.62
CA ASN A 71 -8.58 6.54 4.91
C ASN A 71 -10.10 6.52 4.76
N GLU A 72 -10.66 7.23 3.78
CA GLU A 72 -12.09 7.19 3.45
C GLU A 72 -12.52 5.80 2.97
N ILE A 73 -11.73 5.14 2.11
CA ILE A 73 -11.98 3.74 1.71
C ILE A 73 -12.06 2.86 2.95
N THR A 74 -11.07 2.95 3.83
CA THR A 74 -11.01 2.14 5.06
C THR A 74 -12.25 2.38 5.91
N LYS A 75 -12.65 3.64 6.07
CA LYS A 75 -13.84 4.04 6.83
C LYS A 75 -15.14 3.55 6.19
N ALA A 76 -15.25 3.54 4.87
CA ALA A 76 -16.46 3.11 4.17
C ALA A 76 -16.81 1.65 4.44
N TRP A 77 -15.82 0.76 4.54
CA TRP A 77 -16.07 -0.68 4.76
C TRP A 77 -15.88 -1.13 6.21
N LEU A 78 -14.95 -0.54 6.99
CA LEU A 78 -14.75 -0.88 8.41
C LEU A 78 -15.60 -0.04 9.37
N GLY A 79 -16.16 1.08 8.91
CA GLY A 79 -16.76 2.09 9.79
C GLY A 79 -15.74 2.86 10.66
N MET A 80 -14.43 2.59 10.49
CA MET A 80 -13.35 3.16 11.29
C MET A 80 -12.26 3.73 10.39
N THR A 81 -11.66 4.85 10.80
CA THR A 81 -10.44 5.37 10.18
C THR A 81 -9.25 4.44 10.42
N ILE A 82 -8.20 4.56 9.61
CA ILE A 82 -6.95 3.81 9.78
C ILE A 82 -6.38 4.00 11.18
N ARG A 83 -6.49 5.22 11.74
CA ARG A 83 -5.99 5.52 13.09
C ARG A 83 -6.79 4.80 14.16
N GLU A 84 -8.12 4.94 14.14
CA GLU A 84 -8.99 4.27 15.12
C GLU A 84 -8.85 2.76 15.07
N TYR A 85 -8.67 2.21 13.86
CA TYR A 85 -8.49 0.79 13.67
C TYR A 85 -7.11 0.29 14.13
N LYS A 86 -6.06 1.09 13.97
CA LYS A 86 -4.75 0.83 14.60
C LYS A 86 -4.86 0.84 16.12
N ASP A 87 -5.56 1.83 16.69
CA ASP A 87 -5.77 1.94 18.13
C ASP A 87 -6.55 0.72 18.66
N TYR A 88 -7.59 0.27 17.95
CA TYR A 88 -8.35 -0.94 18.26
C TYR A 88 -7.48 -2.21 18.27
N LYS A 89 -6.54 -2.34 17.32
CA LYS A 89 -5.59 -3.47 17.25
C LYS A 89 -4.38 -3.29 18.17
N GLY A 90 -4.28 -2.19 18.91
CA GLY A 90 -3.15 -1.90 19.81
C GLY A 90 -1.84 -1.55 19.09
N LEU A 91 -1.91 -1.12 17.82
CA LEU A 91 -0.75 -0.79 16.99
C LEU A 91 -0.36 0.68 17.19
N LYS A 92 0.94 0.96 17.36
CA LYS A 92 1.46 2.33 17.54
C LYS A 92 2.23 2.80 16.31
N LYS A 93 3.28 2.08 15.93
CA LYS A 93 4.17 2.43 14.80
C LYS A 93 4.10 1.41 13.67
N GLU A 94 3.46 0.29 13.93
CA GLU A 94 3.36 -0.84 13.03
C GLU A 94 2.49 -0.48 11.82
N ASN A 95 2.82 -1.12 10.69
CA ASN A 95 2.02 -1.02 9.48
C ASN A 95 0.72 -1.80 9.69
N LEU A 96 -0.42 -1.17 9.42
CA LEU A 96 -1.72 -1.84 9.59
C LEU A 96 -1.85 -3.06 8.67
N ARG A 97 -1.46 -2.94 7.39
CA ARG A 97 -1.59 -4.04 6.42
C ARG A 97 -0.77 -5.26 6.81
N ASP A 98 0.36 -5.08 7.48
CA ASP A 98 1.16 -6.19 7.99
C ASP A 98 0.56 -6.85 9.25
N ASN A 99 -0.43 -6.23 9.89
CA ASN A 99 -0.99 -6.67 11.18
C ASN A 99 -2.50 -6.98 11.13
N ILE A 100 -3.09 -7.05 9.92
CA ILE A 100 -4.47 -7.48 9.69
C ILE A 100 -4.52 -8.93 9.19
N ILE A 101 -5.64 -9.63 9.40
CA ILE A 101 -5.81 -10.99 8.88
C ILE A 101 -6.01 -10.98 7.36
N THR A 102 -5.82 -12.13 6.70
CA THR A 102 -5.92 -12.25 5.24
C THR A 102 -7.27 -11.77 4.69
N THR A 103 -8.38 -12.06 5.35
CA THR A 103 -9.72 -11.60 4.90
C THR A 103 -9.86 -10.08 4.95
N GLU A 104 -9.37 -9.44 6.02
CA GLU A 104 -9.34 -7.98 6.14
C GLU A 104 -8.46 -7.34 5.05
N LEU A 105 -7.37 -8.01 4.65
CA LEU A 105 -6.53 -7.56 3.54
C LEU A 105 -7.27 -7.67 2.19
N ILE A 106 -7.92 -8.80 1.92
CA ILE A 106 -8.64 -9.02 0.67
C ILE A 106 -9.80 -8.04 0.52
N LEU A 107 -10.53 -7.74 1.60
CA LEU A 107 -11.59 -6.72 1.58
C LEU A 107 -11.04 -5.33 1.25
N ASN A 108 -9.90 -4.96 1.84
CA ASN A 108 -9.20 -3.72 1.48
C ASN A 108 -8.80 -3.70 0.00
N MET A 109 -8.22 -4.79 -0.51
CA MET A 109 -7.81 -4.88 -1.91
C MET A 109 -9.00 -4.77 -2.86
N LEU A 110 -10.12 -5.41 -2.53
CA LEU A 110 -11.35 -5.33 -3.33
C LEU A 110 -11.89 -3.90 -3.35
N ALA A 111 -11.95 -3.23 -2.20
CA ALA A 111 -12.40 -1.84 -2.13
C ALA A 111 -11.48 -0.92 -2.95
N GLU A 112 -10.16 -1.09 -2.87
CA GLU A 112 -9.19 -0.32 -3.66
C GLU A 112 -9.35 -0.57 -5.17
N ALA A 113 -9.54 -1.82 -5.59
CA ALA A 113 -9.76 -2.18 -6.98
C ALA A 113 -11.08 -1.58 -7.52
N VAL A 114 -12.17 -1.69 -6.75
CA VAL A 114 -13.48 -1.13 -7.14
C VAL A 114 -13.40 0.39 -7.26
N THR A 115 -12.79 1.09 -6.30
CA THR A 115 -12.63 2.54 -6.39
C THR A 115 -11.79 2.95 -7.59
N LYS A 116 -10.76 2.19 -7.95
CA LYS A 116 -9.96 2.41 -9.18
C LYS A 116 -10.83 2.29 -10.42
N ASP A 117 -11.59 1.20 -10.53
CA ASP A 117 -12.45 0.94 -11.69
C ASP A 117 -13.51 2.03 -11.86
N ILE A 118 -14.13 2.48 -10.77
CA ILE A 118 -15.10 3.59 -10.78
C ILE A 118 -14.43 4.91 -11.16
N THR A 119 -13.24 5.20 -10.60
CA THR A 119 -12.47 6.42 -10.91
C THR A 119 -12.18 6.50 -12.41
N ASN A 120 -11.78 5.39 -13.02
CA ASN A 120 -11.51 5.29 -14.46
C ASN A 120 -12.78 5.41 -15.31
N ALA A 121 -13.89 4.78 -14.88
CA ALA A 121 -15.13 4.81 -15.63
C ALA A 121 -15.75 6.22 -15.70
N ILE A 122 -15.65 6.99 -14.62
CA ILE A 122 -16.29 8.31 -14.50
C ILE A 122 -15.31 9.46 -14.83
N ASN A 123 -14.01 9.18 -14.98
CA ASN A 123 -12.96 10.19 -15.16
C ASN A 123 -13.00 11.28 -14.09
N HIS A 124 -13.13 10.88 -12.82
CA HIS A 124 -13.15 11.83 -11.71
C HIS A 124 -11.82 12.59 -11.63
N LEU A 125 -11.91 13.92 -11.47
CA LEU A 125 -10.75 14.81 -11.35
C LEU A 125 -10.74 15.48 -9.97
N GLY A 126 -9.66 15.24 -9.22
CA GLY A 126 -9.43 15.86 -7.92
C GLY A 126 -10.12 15.16 -6.74
N LEU A 127 -9.78 15.61 -5.53
CA LEU A 127 -10.15 14.95 -4.27
C LEU A 127 -11.66 14.75 -4.08
N GLU A 128 -12.48 15.78 -4.30
CA GLU A 128 -13.92 15.72 -4.02
C GLU A 128 -14.67 14.80 -5.00
N GLU A 129 -14.21 14.71 -6.24
CA GLU A 129 -14.77 13.79 -7.22
C GLU A 129 -14.33 12.36 -6.93
N ASN A 130 -13.06 12.14 -6.57
CA ASN A 130 -12.58 10.80 -6.19
C ASN A 130 -13.27 10.25 -4.93
N LYS A 131 -13.72 11.11 -4.01
CA LYS A 131 -14.54 10.69 -2.86
C LYS A 131 -15.89 10.08 -3.26
N LYS A 132 -16.45 10.41 -4.43
CA LYS A 132 -17.70 9.82 -4.91
C LYS A 132 -17.53 8.38 -5.40
N SER A 133 -16.29 7.96 -5.65
CA SER A 133 -15.94 6.59 -6.07
C SER A 133 -15.71 5.63 -4.89
N ILE A 134 -15.83 6.13 -3.66
CA ILE A 134 -15.64 5.42 -2.40
C ILE A 134 -17.02 5.18 -1.78
#